data_AF-A0A8T2WKU4-F1
#
_entry.id   AF-A0A8T2WKU4-F1
#
_cell.length_a   1.000
_cell.length_b   1.000
_cell.length_c   1.000
_cell.angle_alpha   90.00
_cell.angle_beta   90.00
_cell.angle_gamma   90.00
#
_symmetry.space_group_name_H-M   'P 1'
#
loop_
_entity.id
_entity.type
_entity.pdbx_description
1 polymer ?
#
loop_
_entity_poly.entity_id
_entity_poly.type
_entity_poly.pdbx_seq_one_letter_code
_entity_poly.pdbx_strand_id
1 'polypeptide(L)'
;MDDEDQLVYTLDDALASAGFGKFQFLVLAYAGLGWFAEAMEIMILSFVGPAVKSQWNLSSTQESLLSTVVFAGMLVGAYSWGLFSDYCGRRKGFLGITIITSAAGFLSTFSPNYVSLLILRCLVGVGLGGGPVFSSWFLEFVPASHRGTWMVVFSTFWTFGTIFEAALAWMVLPRLNWRWLLAFSSLPSIAQLFFYWIVPESPRYLSMKGRITEAHNILEKIAQLNQSKLPPGMLVSDSTIGLDEESAPSKYTPLLSSTRKLVSDFKSGFSSFVMLFSSKAK
;
A
#
# COMPACT_ATOMS: atom_id res chain seq x y z
N MET A 1 -26.07 35.42 -24.36
CA MET A 1 -25.28 35.50 -23.12
C MET A 1 -25.11 34.06 -22.78
N ASP A 2 -24.11 33.51 -23.45
CA ASP A 2 -24.06 32.09 -23.75
C ASP A 2 -23.38 31.44 -22.56
N ASP A 3 -24.06 30.46 -21.98
CA ASP A 3 -23.49 29.59 -20.97
C ASP A 3 -22.25 28.93 -21.61
N GLU A 4 -21.06 29.45 -21.27
CA GLU A 4 -19.82 28.69 -21.46
C GLU A 4 -20.01 27.43 -20.64
N ASP A 5 -20.38 26.32 -21.30
CA ASP A 5 -20.25 24.98 -20.75
C ASP A 5 -18.81 24.87 -20.23
N GLN A 6 -18.62 25.06 -18.93
CA GLN A 6 -17.33 24.91 -18.29
C GLN A 6 -16.88 23.49 -18.60
N LEU A 7 -15.88 23.36 -19.48
CA LEU A 7 -15.28 22.08 -19.77
C LEU A 7 -14.79 21.53 -18.42
N VAL A 8 -15.27 20.36 -18.05
CA VAL A 8 -14.95 19.68 -16.79
C VAL A 8 -14.37 18.33 -17.16
N TYR A 9 -13.36 17.88 -16.42
CA TYR A 9 -12.77 16.55 -16.58
C TYR A 9 -12.50 15.90 -15.22
N THR A 10 -12.54 14.57 -15.20
CA THR A 10 -12.28 13.76 -13.99
C THR A 10 -10.81 13.42 -13.84
N LEU A 11 -10.43 12.89 -12.67
CA LEU A 11 -9.07 12.38 -12.45
C LEU A 11 -8.71 11.25 -13.41
N ASP A 12 -9.66 10.35 -13.69
CA ASP A 12 -9.41 9.24 -14.60
C ASP A 12 -9.26 9.74 -16.05
N ASP A 13 -9.99 10.77 -16.48
CA ASP A 13 -9.79 11.42 -17.79
C ASP A 13 -8.41 12.06 -17.91
N ALA A 14 -7.97 12.75 -16.85
CA ALA A 14 -6.66 13.37 -16.78
C ALA A 14 -5.54 12.33 -16.90
N LEU A 15 -5.64 11.21 -16.17
CA LEU A 15 -4.67 10.13 -16.22
C LEU A 15 -4.72 9.39 -17.57
N ALA A 16 -5.91 9.17 -18.13
CA ALA A 16 -6.07 8.56 -19.45
C ALA A 16 -5.42 9.42 -20.55
N SER A 17 -5.62 10.73 -20.50
CA SER A 17 -5.01 11.70 -21.42
C SER A 17 -3.50 11.81 -21.22
N ALA A 18 -3.03 11.81 -19.97
CA ALA A 18 -1.61 11.89 -19.66
C ALA A 18 -0.84 10.61 -20.02
N GLY A 19 -1.52 9.46 -20.05
CA GLY A 19 -0.97 8.15 -20.39
C GLY A 19 0.02 7.61 -19.37
N PHE A 20 0.58 6.43 -19.67
CA PHE A 20 1.69 5.86 -18.89
C PHE A 20 3.03 6.29 -19.52
N GLY A 21 3.80 7.09 -18.80
CA GLY A 21 5.07 7.64 -19.29
C GLY A 21 6.16 7.65 -18.24
N LYS A 22 7.12 8.57 -18.39
CA LYS A 22 8.31 8.67 -17.53
C LYS A 22 7.94 8.83 -16.06
N PHE A 23 6.89 9.59 -15.76
CA PHE A 23 6.46 9.79 -14.38
C PHE A 23 6.00 8.47 -13.75
N GLN A 24 5.14 7.70 -14.42
CA GLN A 24 4.64 6.43 -13.90
C GLN A 24 5.76 5.40 -13.77
N PHE A 25 6.76 5.40 -14.64
CA PHE A 25 7.96 4.58 -14.46
C PHE A 25 8.75 4.95 -13.19
N LEU A 26 8.87 6.25 -12.86
CA LEU A 26 9.53 6.69 -11.62
C LEU A 26 8.74 6.26 -10.37
N VAL A 27 7.42 6.43 -10.39
CA VAL A 27 6.52 5.98 -9.31
C VAL A 27 6.57 4.46 -9.17
N LEU A 28 6.57 3.71 -10.28
CA LEU A 28 6.72 2.25 -10.32
C LEU A 28 8.06 1.83 -9.73
N ALA A 29 9.17 2.47 -10.11
CA ALA A 29 10.48 2.15 -9.59
C ALA A 29 10.57 2.39 -8.08
N TYR A 30 10.02 3.50 -7.58
CA TYR A 30 10.00 3.81 -6.15
C TYR A 30 9.12 2.84 -5.34
N ALA A 31 7.87 2.62 -5.78
CA ALA A 31 6.96 1.70 -5.10
C ALA A 31 7.48 0.25 -5.20
N GLY A 32 8.01 -0.13 -6.36
CA GLY A 32 8.61 -1.43 -6.62
C GLY A 32 9.84 -1.68 -5.76
N LEU A 33 10.68 -0.67 -5.49
CA LEU A 33 11.78 -0.77 -4.54
C LEU A 33 11.27 -1.08 -3.11
N GLY A 34 10.16 -0.47 -2.71
CA GLY A 34 9.49 -0.80 -1.43
C GLY A 34 9.00 -2.24 -1.39
N TRP A 35 8.32 -2.68 -2.45
CA TRP A 35 7.81 -4.06 -2.58
C TRP A 35 8.94 -5.10 -2.62
N PHE A 36 10.05 -4.76 -3.26
CA PHE A 36 11.29 -5.54 -3.26
C PHE A 36 11.89 -5.64 -1.86
N ALA A 37 12.01 -4.52 -1.13
CA ALA A 37 12.53 -4.49 0.23
C ALA A 37 11.66 -5.30 1.20
N GLU A 38 10.33 -5.21 1.07
CA GLU A 38 9.38 -5.99 1.85
C GLU A 38 9.55 -7.49 1.61
N ALA A 39 9.67 -7.90 0.34
CA ALA A 39 9.91 -9.29 -0.02
C ALA A 39 11.21 -9.84 0.57
N MET A 40 12.27 -9.02 0.63
CA MET A 40 13.52 -9.39 1.29
C MET A 40 13.33 -9.59 2.80
N GLU A 41 12.67 -8.66 3.50
CA GLU A 41 12.42 -8.77 4.95
C GLU A 41 11.47 -9.92 5.34
N ILE A 42 10.63 -10.39 4.41
CA ILE A 42 9.85 -11.63 4.62
C ILE A 42 10.72 -12.87 4.37
N MET A 43 11.51 -12.88 3.29
CA MET A 43 12.34 -14.02 2.92
C MET A 43 13.45 -14.28 3.95
N ILE A 44 14.05 -13.22 4.51
CA ILE A 44 15.15 -13.31 5.48
C ILE A 44 14.79 -14.11 6.73
N LEU A 45 13.51 -14.19 7.10
CA LEU A 45 13.02 -14.96 8.24
C LEU A 45 13.36 -16.45 8.12
N SER A 46 13.36 -16.97 6.88
CA SER A 46 13.70 -18.37 6.58
C SER A 46 15.17 -18.70 6.84
N PHE A 47 16.03 -17.68 6.89
CA PHE A 47 17.48 -17.82 7.06
C PHE A 47 17.96 -17.43 8.46
N VAL A 48 17.41 -16.34 9.01
CA VAL A 48 17.84 -15.80 10.30
C VAL A 48 17.44 -16.70 11.46
N GLY A 49 16.25 -17.31 11.44
CA GLY A 49 15.80 -18.23 12.50
C GLY A 49 16.82 -19.35 12.78
N PRO A 50 17.15 -20.18 11.79
CA PRO A 50 18.14 -21.26 11.94
C PRO A 50 19.54 -20.75 12.34
N ALA A 51 19.99 -19.63 11.75
CA ALA A 51 21.32 -19.07 12.02
C ALA A 51 21.45 -18.56 13.46
N VAL A 52 20.42 -17.87 13.96
CA VAL A 52 20.38 -17.35 15.34
C VAL A 52 20.24 -18.50 16.34
N LYS A 53 19.43 -19.53 16.01
CA LYS A 53 19.29 -20.74 16.83
C LYS A 53 20.63 -21.42 17.08
N SER A 54 21.43 -21.62 16.04
CA SER A 54 22.75 -22.23 16.17
C SER A 54 23.71 -21.38 17.02
N GLN A 55 23.68 -20.05 16.87
CA GLN A 55 24.59 -19.17 17.60
C GLN A 55 24.23 -18.99 19.08
N TRP A 56 22.94 -18.89 19.41
CA TRP A 56 22.46 -18.66 20.78
C TRP A 56 21.90 -19.90 21.46
N ASN A 57 22.06 -21.08 20.86
CA ASN A 57 21.55 -22.37 21.37
C ASN A 57 20.06 -22.32 21.74
N LEU A 58 19.25 -21.72 20.86
CA LEU A 58 17.82 -21.51 21.11
C LEU A 58 17.01 -22.80 20.96
N SER A 59 15.87 -22.87 21.64
CA SER A 59 14.89 -23.93 21.41
C SER A 59 14.18 -23.74 20.07
N SER A 60 13.60 -24.81 19.51
CA SER A 60 12.80 -24.72 18.28
C SER A 60 11.58 -23.79 18.42
N THR A 61 11.03 -23.66 19.64
CA THR A 61 9.95 -22.71 19.92
C THR A 61 10.43 -21.26 19.86
N GLN A 62 11.64 -20.97 20.34
CA GLN A 62 12.22 -19.64 20.24
C GLN A 62 12.57 -19.26 18.80
N GLU A 63 13.07 -20.21 18.02
CA GLU A 63 13.29 -20.02 16.58
C GLU A 63 11.98 -19.66 15.86
N SER A 64 10.92 -20.45 16.05
CA SER A 64 9.64 -20.20 15.37
C SER A 64 8.97 -18.90 15.85
N LEU A 65 9.13 -18.56 17.12
CA LEU A 65 8.61 -17.31 17.68
C LEU A 65 9.18 -16.08 16.96
N LEU A 66 10.42 -16.14 16.45
CA LEU A 66 11.04 -15.04 15.71
C LEU A 66 10.26 -14.67 14.44
N SER A 67 9.74 -15.64 13.71
CA SER A 67 8.90 -15.42 12.54
C SER A 67 7.47 -15.06 12.94
N THR A 68 6.93 -15.72 13.97
CA THR A 68 5.57 -15.47 14.47
C THR A 68 5.36 -14.02 14.90
N VAL A 69 6.32 -13.41 15.61
CA VAL A 69 6.20 -12.01 16.04
C VAL A 69 6.19 -11.03 14.86
N VAL A 70 6.86 -11.35 13.75
CA VAL A 70 6.83 -10.53 12.53
C VAL A 70 5.43 -10.55 11.93
N PHE A 71 4.84 -11.74 11.73
CA PHE A 71 3.48 -11.84 11.21
C PHE A 71 2.42 -11.26 12.15
N ALA A 72 2.60 -11.40 13.47
CA ALA A 72 1.75 -10.74 14.45
C ALA A 72 1.87 -9.20 14.36
N GLY A 73 3.09 -8.68 14.23
CA GLY A 73 3.35 -7.27 13.96
C GLY A 73 2.68 -6.80 12.66
N MET A 74 2.78 -7.59 11.58
CA MET A 74 2.14 -7.28 10.30
C MET A 74 0.63 -7.16 10.41
N LEU A 75 -0.03 -8.00 11.20
CA LEU A 75 -1.47 -7.89 11.43
C LEU A 75 -1.84 -6.53 12.05
N VAL A 76 -1.10 -6.10 13.08
CA VAL A 76 -1.29 -4.81 13.74
C VAL A 76 -0.96 -3.65 12.77
N GLY A 77 0.13 -3.80 12.02
CA GLY A 77 0.58 -2.85 11.01
C GLY A 77 -0.44 -2.64 9.89
N ALA A 78 -1.00 -3.71 9.33
CA ALA A 78 -1.96 -3.65 8.23
C ALA A 78 -3.21 -2.84 8.61
N TYR A 79 -3.73 -3.06 9.82
CA TYR A 79 -4.85 -2.26 10.33
C TYR A 79 -4.45 -0.79 10.56
N SER A 80 -3.32 -0.55 11.22
CA SER A 80 -2.90 0.79 11.63
C SER A 80 -2.49 1.67 10.44
N TRP A 81 -1.70 1.12 9.52
CA TRP A 81 -1.18 1.84 8.36
C TRP A 81 -2.25 2.15 7.32
N GLY A 82 -3.21 1.25 7.11
CA GLY A 82 -4.34 1.51 6.20
C GLY A 82 -5.12 2.75 6.66
N LEU A 83 -5.55 2.77 7.93
CA LEU A 83 -6.25 3.90 8.53
C LEU A 83 -5.40 5.19 8.48
N PHE A 84 -4.11 5.08 8.81
CA PHE A 84 -3.21 6.23 8.82
C PHE A 84 -3.00 6.80 7.40
N SER A 85 -2.80 5.96 6.39
CA SER A 85 -2.60 6.41 5.00
C SER A 85 -3.85 7.02 4.38
N ASP A 86 -5.03 6.56 4.81
CA ASP A 86 -6.30 7.12 4.37
C ASP A 86 -6.63 8.45 5.04
N TYR A 87 -6.26 8.60 6.31
CA TYR A 87 -6.53 9.83 7.05
C TYR A 87 -5.50 10.93 6.77
N CYS A 88 -4.20 10.59 6.84
CA CYS A 88 -3.08 11.54 6.79
C CYS A 88 -2.48 11.72 5.38
N GLY A 89 -2.81 10.83 4.44
CA GLY A 89 -2.24 10.80 3.09
C GLY A 89 -1.25 9.66 2.89
N ARG A 90 -1.13 9.21 1.64
CA ARG A 90 -0.32 8.04 1.27
C ARG A 90 1.15 8.34 1.47
N ARG A 91 1.57 9.56 1.11
CA ARG A 91 2.96 10.02 1.23
C ARG A 91 3.47 9.98 2.68
N LYS A 92 2.65 10.34 3.66
CA LYS A 92 3.03 10.27 5.09
C LYS A 92 3.02 8.83 5.61
N GLY A 93 2.06 8.02 5.15
CA GLY A 93 2.02 6.59 5.44
C GLY A 93 3.32 5.88 5.05
N PHE A 94 3.80 6.11 3.82
CA PHE A 94 5.07 5.53 3.37
C PHE A 94 6.25 5.93 4.22
N LEU A 95 6.34 7.21 4.57
CA LEU A 95 7.45 7.66 5.39
C LEU A 95 7.47 6.91 6.73
N GLY A 96 6.32 6.76 7.38
CA GLY A 96 6.21 6.01 8.63
C GLY A 96 6.58 4.53 8.47
N ILE A 97 6.03 3.87 7.45
CA ILE A 97 6.31 2.47 7.12
C ILE A 97 7.80 2.27 6.87
N THR A 98 8.38 3.04 5.94
CA THR A 98 9.78 2.91 5.54
C THR A 98 10.72 3.25 6.70
N ILE A 99 10.43 4.27 7.52
CA ILE A 99 11.24 4.58 8.71
C ILE A 99 11.24 3.41 9.69
N ILE A 100 10.06 2.87 10.03
CA ILE A 100 9.96 1.79 11.01
C ILE A 100 10.64 0.52 10.50
N THR A 101 10.38 0.11 9.26
CA THR A 101 10.99 -1.08 8.67
C THR A 101 12.50 -0.92 8.53
N SER A 102 12.99 0.20 7.99
CA SER A 102 14.44 0.41 7.81
C SER A 102 15.19 0.55 9.12
N ALA A 103 14.67 1.31 10.09
CA ALA A 103 15.31 1.50 11.38
C ALA A 103 15.30 0.21 12.19
N ALA A 104 14.15 -0.45 12.35
CA ALA A 104 14.07 -1.70 13.11
C ALA A 104 14.83 -2.84 12.42
N GLY A 105 14.78 -2.87 11.08
CA GLY A 105 15.53 -3.78 10.21
C GLY A 105 17.02 -3.70 10.51
N PHE A 106 17.59 -2.50 10.33
CA PHE A 106 19.01 -2.24 10.52
C PHE A 106 19.45 -2.35 11.98
N LEU A 107 18.66 -1.87 12.94
CA LEU A 107 18.99 -2.00 14.36
C LEU A 107 19.04 -3.46 14.83
N SER A 108 18.33 -4.37 14.16
CA SER A 108 18.37 -5.79 14.49
C SER A 108 19.76 -6.41 14.29
N THR A 109 20.58 -5.86 13.39
CA THR A 109 21.99 -6.23 13.21
C THR A 109 22.79 -6.08 14.50
N PHE A 110 22.46 -5.10 15.32
CA PHE A 110 23.15 -4.78 16.57
C PHE A 110 22.52 -5.42 17.80
N SER A 111 21.53 -6.30 17.62
CA SER A 111 20.83 -6.91 18.74
C SER A 111 21.80 -7.73 19.63
N PRO A 112 21.89 -7.39 20.94
CA PRO A 112 22.83 -8.04 21.85
C PRO A 112 22.32 -9.39 22.35
N ASN A 113 21.00 -9.59 22.35
CA ASN A 113 20.34 -10.79 22.86
C ASN A 113 19.05 -11.09 22.09
N TYR A 114 18.52 -12.30 22.31
CA TYR A 114 17.31 -12.81 21.65
C TYR A 114 16.08 -11.92 21.87
N VAL A 115 15.86 -11.41 23.08
CA VAL A 115 14.68 -10.57 23.37
C VAL A 115 14.72 -9.25 22.60
N SER A 116 15.90 -8.62 22.52
CA SER A 116 16.08 -7.40 21.74
C SER A 116 15.82 -7.64 20.25
N LEU A 117 16.32 -8.77 19.72
CA LEU A 117 16.05 -9.17 18.34
C LEU A 117 14.54 -9.40 18.12
N LEU A 118 13.86 -10.09 19.04
CA LEU A 118 12.42 -10.37 18.96
C LEU A 118 11.59 -9.08 18.89
N ILE A 119 11.89 -8.11 19.75
CA ILE A 119 11.21 -6.81 19.77
C ILE A 119 11.43 -6.07 18.45
N LEU A 120 12.68 -5.99 17.98
CA LEU A 120 13.00 -5.31 16.73
C LEU A 120 12.35 -6.00 15.53
N ARG A 121 12.30 -7.33 15.49
CA ARG A 121 11.60 -8.10 14.45
C ARG A 121 10.08 -7.89 14.49
N CYS A 122 9.49 -7.79 15.68
CA CYS A 122 8.09 -7.40 15.82
C CYS A 122 7.83 -6.00 15.21
N LEU A 123 8.70 -5.03 15.50
CA LEU A 123 8.61 -3.69 14.90
C LEU A 123 8.79 -3.68 13.39
N VAL A 124 9.71 -4.49 12.86
CA VAL A 124 9.81 -4.73 11.40
C VAL A 124 8.47 -5.23 10.88
N GLY A 125 7.87 -6.23 11.52
CA GLY A 125 6.54 -6.74 11.18
C GLY A 125 5.47 -5.64 11.13
N VAL A 126 5.42 -4.77 12.14
CA VAL A 126 4.50 -3.61 12.15
C VAL A 126 4.73 -2.72 10.93
N GLY A 127 5.97 -2.47 10.54
CA GLY A 127 6.29 -1.75 9.30
C GLY A 127 5.82 -2.49 8.04
N LEU A 128 6.16 -3.77 7.89
CA LEU A 128 5.80 -4.60 6.74
C LEU A 128 4.27 -4.70 6.53
N GLY A 129 3.47 -4.61 7.60
CA GLY A 129 2.02 -4.58 7.48
C GLY A 129 1.48 -3.46 6.58
N GLY A 130 2.25 -2.39 6.36
CA GLY A 130 1.91 -1.30 5.45
C GLY A 130 2.16 -1.58 3.96
N GLY A 131 2.62 -2.77 3.58
CA GLY A 131 2.91 -3.15 2.19
C GLY A 131 1.82 -2.81 1.16
N PRO A 132 0.54 -3.11 1.42
CA PRO A 132 -0.56 -2.79 0.49
C PRO A 132 -0.68 -1.30 0.14
N VAL A 133 -0.20 -0.40 1.00
CA VAL A 133 -0.22 1.05 0.71
C VAL A 133 0.60 1.36 -0.55
N PHE A 134 1.68 0.62 -0.83
CA PHE A 134 2.53 0.83 -2.02
C PHE A 134 1.78 0.58 -3.31
N SER A 135 1.04 -0.53 -3.38
CA SER A 135 0.28 -0.89 -4.57
C SER A 135 -0.91 0.06 -4.77
N SER A 136 -1.62 0.42 -3.70
CA SER A 136 -2.72 1.39 -3.77
C SER A 136 -2.27 2.76 -4.29
N TRP A 137 -1.17 3.30 -3.76
CA TRP A 137 -0.64 4.57 -4.23
C TRP A 137 -0.14 4.52 -5.67
N PHE A 138 0.60 3.47 -6.04
CA PHE A 138 1.07 3.31 -7.42
C PHE A 138 -0.09 3.35 -8.41
N LEU A 139 -1.16 2.60 -8.13
CA LEU A 139 -2.33 2.50 -9.01
C LEU A 139 -3.12 3.80 -9.12
N GLU A 140 -2.99 4.73 -8.17
CA GLU A 140 -3.59 6.07 -8.23
C GLU A 140 -2.92 6.98 -9.28
N PHE A 141 -1.76 6.59 -9.83
CA PHE A 141 -1.09 7.29 -10.95
C PHE A 141 -1.21 6.55 -12.29
N VAL A 142 -1.76 5.34 -12.28
CA VAL A 142 -1.86 4.49 -13.48
C VAL A 142 -3.23 4.66 -14.12
N PRO A 143 -3.30 4.89 -15.46
CA PRO A 143 -4.56 4.95 -16.20
C PRO A 143 -5.38 3.66 -16.01
N ALA A 144 -6.69 3.81 -15.78
CA ALA A 144 -7.59 2.70 -15.43
C ALA A 144 -7.52 1.50 -16.40
N SER A 145 -7.37 1.76 -17.70
CA SER A 145 -7.32 0.75 -18.76
C SER A 145 -6.14 -0.21 -18.68
N HIS A 146 -5.02 0.19 -18.04
CA HIS A 146 -3.79 -0.60 -17.99
C HIS A 146 -3.38 -0.99 -16.55
N ARG A 147 -4.21 -0.68 -15.54
CA ARG A 147 -3.91 -0.96 -14.12
C ARG A 147 -3.55 -2.43 -13.88
N GLY A 148 -4.28 -3.37 -14.50
CA GLY A 148 -4.01 -4.80 -14.34
C GLY A 148 -2.63 -5.22 -14.81
N THR A 149 -2.25 -4.85 -16.04
CA THR A 149 -0.93 -5.17 -16.62
C THR A 149 0.20 -4.61 -15.75
N TRP A 150 0.09 -3.35 -15.32
CA TRP A 150 1.12 -2.72 -14.51
C TRP A 150 1.16 -3.25 -13.07
N MET A 151 0.04 -3.74 -12.54
CA MET A 151 0.03 -4.44 -11.25
C MET A 151 0.78 -5.78 -11.32
N VAL A 152 0.71 -6.49 -12.44
CA VAL A 152 1.52 -7.71 -12.66
C VAL A 152 3.00 -7.34 -12.71
N VAL A 153 3.38 -6.30 -13.45
CA VAL A 153 4.76 -5.81 -13.49
C VAL A 153 5.24 -5.41 -12.09
N PHE A 154 4.44 -4.66 -11.33
CA PHE A 154 4.73 -4.31 -9.94
C PHE A 154 4.95 -5.55 -9.06
N SER A 155 4.13 -6.59 -9.22
CA SER A 155 4.25 -7.82 -8.45
C SER A 155 5.56 -8.57 -8.71
N THR A 156 6.19 -8.40 -9.89
CA THR A 156 7.49 -9.04 -10.17
C THR A 156 8.61 -8.60 -9.24
N PHE A 157 8.54 -7.38 -8.68
CA PHE A 157 9.52 -6.88 -7.71
C PHE A 157 9.60 -7.75 -6.46
N TRP A 158 8.48 -8.38 -6.05
CA TRP A 158 8.48 -9.34 -4.94
C TRP A 158 9.32 -10.59 -5.27
N THR A 159 9.10 -11.15 -6.46
CA THR A 159 9.87 -12.31 -6.93
C THR A 159 11.35 -11.99 -7.01
N PHE A 160 11.72 -10.82 -7.53
CA PHE A 160 13.11 -10.40 -7.54
C PHE A 160 13.68 -10.19 -6.13
N GLY A 161 12.93 -9.59 -5.21
CA GLY A 161 13.35 -9.39 -3.82
C GLY A 161 13.60 -10.71 -3.09
N THR A 162 12.69 -11.67 -3.23
CA THR A 162 12.85 -13.01 -2.63
C THR A 162 14.05 -13.78 -3.18
N ILE A 163 14.27 -13.76 -4.50
CA ILE A 163 15.44 -14.39 -5.14
C ILE A 163 16.73 -13.69 -4.69
N PHE A 164 16.73 -12.37 -4.65
CA PHE A 164 17.89 -11.57 -4.25
C PHE A 164 18.27 -11.85 -2.79
N GLU A 165 17.31 -11.90 -1.88
CA GLU A 165 17.56 -12.25 -0.47
C GLU A 165 18.12 -13.67 -0.32
N ALA A 166 17.59 -14.65 -1.05
CA ALA A 166 18.11 -16.01 -1.02
C ALA A 166 19.56 -16.10 -1.54
N ALA A 167 19.86 -15.39 -2.63
CA ALA A 167 21.23 -15.29 -3.17
C ALA A 167 22.17 -14.60 -2.17
N LEU A 168 21.70 -13.52 -1.52
CA LEU A 168 22.44 -12.79 -0.50
C LEU A 168 22.74 -13.69 0.71
N ALA A 169 21.75 -14.43 1.21
CA ALA A 169 21.93 -15.38 2.30
C ALA A 169 22.94 -16.48 1.95
N TRP A 170 22.87 -17.03 0.74
CA TRP A 170 23.84 -18.02 0.25
C TRP A 170 25.27 -17.48 0.19
N MET A 171 25.45 -16.21 -0.18
CA MET A 171 26.77 -15.58 -0.23
C MET A 171 27.30 -15.19 1.16
N VAL A 172 26.44 -14.68 2.03
CA VAL A 172 26.80 -14.03 3.30
C VAL A 172 26.93 -15.04 4.43
N LEU A 173 25.98 -15.96 4.63
CA LEU A 173 25.96 -16.85 5.80
C LEU A 173 27.17 -17.80 5.92
N PRO A 174 27.78 -18.31 4.83
CA PRO A 174 28.97 -19.15 4.96
C PRO A 174 30.25 -18.39 5.29
N ARG A 175 30.31 -17.08 4.96
CA ARG A 175 31.51 -16.24 5.08
C ARG A 175 31.47 -15.28 6.27
N LEU A 176 30.26 -14.88 6.64
CA LEU A 176 29.93 -13.90 7.66
C LEU A 176 28.82 -14.49 8.55
N ASN A 177 28.16 -13.63 9.34
CA ASN A 177 27.14 -14.03 10.31
C ASN A 177 25.77 -13.46 9.90
N TRP A 178 24.68 -13.96 10.50
CA TRP A 178 23.32 -13.46 10.27
C TRP A 178 23.16 -11.95 10.50
N ARG A 179 23.99 -11.34 11.36
CA ARG A 179 24.01 -9.89 11.59
C ARG A 179 24.31 -9.11 10.31
N TRP A 180 25.27 -9.59 9.51
CA TRP A 180 25.63 -8.99 8.23
C TRP A 180 24.55 -9.21 7.17
N LEU A 181 23.88 -10.37 7.22
CA LEU A 181 22.71 -10.62 6.37
C LEU A 181 21.64 -9.56 6.63
N LEU A 182 21.23 -9.38 7.90
CA LEU A 182 20.29 -8.32 8.27
C LEU A 182 20.75 -6.93 7.81
N ALA A 183 22.04 -6.61 7.95
CA ALA A 183 22.55 -5.29 7.59
C ALA A 183 22.44 -5.01 6.09
N PHE A 184 22.81 -6.00 5.26
CA PHE A 184 22.72 -5.88 3.81
C PHE A 184 21.27 -5.91 3.32
N SER A 185 20.42 -6.72 3.94
CA SER A 185 19.00 -6.82 3.56
C SER A 185 18.19 -5.57 3.91
N SER A 186 18.65 -4.76 4.87
CA SER A 186 18.05 -3.45 5.15
C SER A 186 18.49 -2.35 4.17
N LEU A 187 19.46 -2.58 3.28
CA LEU A 187 19.93 -1.54 2.34
C LEU A 187 18.84 -1.02 1.38
N PRO A 188 17.97 -1.87 0.79
CA PRO A 188 16.92 -1.37 -0.11
C PRO A 188 15.88 -0.51 0.61
N SER A 189 15.52 -0.84 1.86
CA SER A 189 14.58 -0.03 2.65
C SER A 189 15.20 1.30 3.08
N ILE A 190 16.50 1.32 3.40
CA ILE A 190 17.26 2.56 3.63
C ILE A 190 17.34 3.40 2.33
N ALA A 191 17.63 2.77 1.20
CA ALA A 191 17.68 3.46 -0.10
C ALA A 191 16.33 4.09 -0.45
N GLN A 192 15.22 3.41 -0.14
CA GLN A 192 13.88 3.96 -0.32
C GLN A 192 13.66 5.23 0.53
N LEU A 193 14.16 5.27 1.78
CA LEU A 193 14.07 6.46 2.62
C LEU A 193 14.84 7.64 2.01
N PHE A 194 16.01 7.38 1.43
CA PHE A 194 16.74 8.41 0.70
C PHE A 194 15.91 8.95 -0.46
N PHE A 195 15.32 8.12 -1.31
CA PHE A 195 14.54 8.62 -2.46
C PHE A 195 13.15 9.19 -2.13
N TYR A 196 12.80 9.35 -0.85
CA TYR A 196 11.48 9.81 -0.40
C TYR A 196 11.10 11.21 -0.93
N TRP A 197 12.06 12.11 -1.17
CA TRP A 197 11.75 13.46 -1.68
C TRP A 197 11.10 13.44 -3.07
N ILE A 198 11.24 12.33 -3.82
CA ILE A 198 10.66 12.16 -5.16
C ILE A 198 9.16 11.85 -5.08
N VAL A 199 8.67 11.39 -3.93
CA VAL A 199 7.30 10.86 -3.76
C VAL A 199 6.26 11.98 -3.74
N PRO A 200 5.42 12.12 -4.78
CA PRO A 200 4.26 12.99 -4.74
C PRO A 200 3.17 12.42 -3.83
N GLU A 201 2.32 13.30 -3.31
CA GLU A 201 1.04 12.86 -2.73
C GLU A 201 0.10 12.38 -3.84
N SER A 202 -0.85 11.52 -3.50
CA SER A 202 -1.84 11.04 -4.45
C SER A 202 -2.78 12.15 -4.94
N PRO A 203 -2.95 12.34 -6.26
CA PRO A 203 -3.96 13.24 -6.82
C PRO A 203 -5.38 12.88 -6.37
N ARG A 204 -5.64 11.57 -6.22
CA ARG A 204 -6.94 11.06 -5.77
C ARG A 204 -7.21 11.41 -4.31
N TYR A 205 -6.22 11.22 -3.44
CA TYR A 205 -6.31 11.63 -2.04
C TYR A 205 -6.53 13.14 -1.90
N LEU A 206 -5.77 13.95 -2.65
CA LEU A 206 -5.89 15.41 -2.61
C LEU A 206 -7.26 15.88 -3.10
N SER A 207 -7.77 15.28 -4.18
CA SER A 207 -9.11 15.57 -4.70
C SER A 207 -10.20 15.24 -3.67
N MET A 208 -10.12 14.08 -3.03
CA MET A 208 -11.06 13.68 -1.96
C MET A 208 -11.01 14.58 -0.73
N LYS A 209 -9.86 15.20 -0.43
CA LYS A 209 -9.72 16.17 0.67
C LYS A 209 -10.12 17.60 0.27
N GLY A 210 -10.65 17.81 -0.94
CA GLY A 210 -11.03 19.13 -1.47
C GLY A 210 -9.84 20.01 -1.88
N ARG A 211 -8.62 19.47 -1.91
CA ARG A 211 -7.39 20.18 -2.28
C ARG A 211 -7.17 20.11 -3.80
N ILE A 212 -8.14 20.60 -4.57
CA ILE A 212 -8.20 20.47 -6.04
C ILE A 212 -6.99 21.11 -6.73
N THR A 213 -6.55 22.29 -6.29
CA THR A 213 -5.38 22.98 -6.86
C THR A 213 -4.10 22.15 -6.75
N GLU A 214 -3.88 21.49 -5.61
CA GLU A 214 -2.70 20.63 -5.44
C GLU A 214 -2.79 19.36 -6.27
N ALA A 215 -3.98 18.76 -6.37
CA ALA A 215 -4.22 17.61 -7.25
C ALA A 215 -3.91 18.00 -8.71
N HIS A 216 -4.39 19.16 -9.16
CA HIS A 216 -4.13 19.69 -10.50
C HIS A 216 -2.64 19.91 -10.75
N ASN A 217 -1.89 20.52 -9.82
CA ASN A 217 -0.44 20.71 -9.94
C ASN A 217 0.32 19.38 -10.11
N ILE A 218 -0.12 18.31 -9.45
CA ILE A 218 0.48 16.99 -9.62
C ILE A 218 0.15 16.43 -11.01
N LEU A 219 -1.11 16.52 -11.46
CA LEU A 219 -1.49 16.09 -12.81
C LEU A 219 -0.74 16.87 -13.90
N GLU A 220 -0.53 18.17 -13.70
CA GLU A 220 0.23 19.00 -14.63
C GLU A 220 1.69 18.52 -14.70
N LYS A 221 2.30 18.23 -13.54
CA LYS A 221 3.64 17.64 -13.48
C LYS A 221 3.72 16.29 -14.19
N ILE A 222 2.68 15.46 -14.09
CA ILE A 222 2.58 14.18 -14.83
C ILE A 222 2.56 14.46 -16.33
N ALA A 223 1.68 15.36 -16.79
CA ALA A 223 1.54 15.70 -18.21
C ALA A 223 2.85 16.27 -18.79
N GLN A 224 3.50 17.19 -18.07
CA GLN A 224 4.79 17.76 -18.46
C GLN A 224 5.89 16.70 -18.62
N LEU A 225 6.03 15.79 -17.64
CA LEU A 225 7.04 14.73 -17.67
C LEU A 225 6.75 13.66 -18.73
N ASN A 226 5.47 13.42 -19.03
CA ASN A 226 5.03 12.49 -20.06
C ASN A 226 4.97 13.13 -21.46
N GLN A 227 5.26 14.43 -21.58
CA GLN A 227 5.13 15.19 -22.84
C GLN A 227 3.72 15.13 -23.43
N SER A 228 2.71 15.08 -22.55
CA SER A 228 1.29 15.06 -22.88
C SER A 228 0.61 16.35 -22.41
N LYS A 229 -0.65 16.55 -22.82
CA LYS A 229 -1.47 17.69 -22.40
C LYS A 229 -2.64 17.19 -21.57
N LEU A 230 -3.00 17.94 -20.54
CA LEU A 230 -4.23 17.68 -19.80
C LEU A 230 -5.45 18.06 -20.65
N PRO A 231 -6.63 17.45 -20.39
CA PRO A 231 -7.88 17.90 -20.98
C PRO A 231 -8.15 19.37 -20.66
N PRO A 232 -8.76 20.14 -21.58
CA PRO A 232 -9.19 21.50 -21.28
C PRO A 232 -10.29 21.46 -20.22
N GLY A 233 -10.23 22.35 -19.22
CA GLY A 233 -11.30 22.46 -18.24
C GLY A 233 -10.86 22.58 -16.79
N MET A 234 -11.85 22.50 -15.89
CA MET A 234 -11.63 22.42 -14.44
C MET A 234 -11.68 20.97 -13.96
N LEU A 235 -10.71 20.60 -13.13
CA LEU A 235 -10.71 19.29 -12.46
C LEU A 235 -11.85 19.23 -11.45
N VAL A 236 -12.77 18.28 -11.61
CA VAL A 236 -13.84 18.02 -10.65
C VAL A 236 -13.59 16.69 -9.94
N SER A 237 -13.96 16.64 -8.65
CA SER A 237 -13.90 15.42 -7.88
C SER A 237 -15.04 14.48 -8.26
N ASP A 238 -14.77 13.18 -8.42
CA ASP A 238 -15.81 12.17 -8.66
C ASP A 238 -16.92 12.19 -7.59
N SER A 239 -16.64 12.73 -6.40
CA SER A 239 -17.61 12.89 -5.31
C SER A 239 -18.67 13.98 -5.56
N THR A 240 -18.39 14.97 -6.41
CA THR A 240 -19.33 16.06 -6.74
C THR A 240 -20.34 15.60 -7.80
N ILE A 241 -19.91 14.76 -8.75
CA ILE A 241 -20.75 14.26 -9.84
C ILE A 241 -21.92 13.40 -9.31
N GLY A 242 -21.68 12.60 -8.26
CA GLY A 242 -22.73 11.78 -7.65
C GLY A 242 -23.81 12.57 -6.88
N LEU A 243 -23.51 13.80 -6.44
CA LEU A 243 -24.49 14.67 -5.78
C LEU A 243 -25.36 15.42 -6.79
N ASP A 244 -24.80 15.76 -7.96
CA ASP A 244 -25.53 16.44 -9.03
C ASP A 244 -26.44 15.47 -9.79
N GLU A 245 -26.03 14.19 -10.01
CA GLU A 245 -26.90 13.16 -10.58
C GLU A 245 -28.12 12.81 -9.70
N GLU A 246 -27.99 12.90 -8.37
CA GLU A 246 -29.11 12.67 -7.43
C GLU A 246 -30.14 13.82 -7.44
N SER A 247 -29.77 14.98 -8.01
CA SER A 247 -30.61 16.18 -8.10
C SER A 247 -31.40 16.32 -9.41
N ALA A 248 -31.13 15.48 -10.42
CA ALA A 248 -31.83 15.48 -11.71
C ALA A 248 -32.98 14.46 -11.74
N PRO A 249 -34.23 14.83 -12.11
CA PRO A 249 -35.34 13.89 -12.20
C PRO A 249 -35.21 13.05 -13.48
N SER A 250 -34.38 12.01 -13.44
CA SER A 250 -34.16 11.09 -14.56
C SER A 250 -35.26 10.01 -14.62
N LYS A 251 -35.92 9.96 -15.78
CA LYS A 251 -37.23 9.35 -16.06
C LYS A 251 -37.19 7.85 -16.39
N TYR A 252 -36.20 7.10 -15.90
CA TYR A 252 -36.05 5.67 -16.19
C TYR A 252 -35.90 4.86 -14.91
N THR A 253 -37.02 4.39 -14.36
CA THR A 253 -37.00 3.41 -13.27
C THR A 253 -38.15 2.41 -13.42
N PRO A 254 -37.83 1.17 -13.78
CA PRO A 254 -38.51 0.05 -13.14
C PRO A 254 -37.56 -0.99 -12.54
N LEU A 255 -36.23 -0.84 -12.68
CA LEU A 255 -35.27 -1.88 -12.28
C LEU A 255 -34.70 -1.70 -10.85
N LEU A 256 -34.69 -0.49 -10.29
CA LEU A 256 -34.18 -0.23 -8.93
C LEU A 256 -35.17 -0.57 -7.80
N SER A 257 -36.47 -0.70 -8.11
CA SER A 257 -37.46 -1.12 -7.10
C SER A 257 -37.33 -2.61 -6.73
N SER A 258 -36.88 -3.46 -7.65
CA SER A 258 -36.66 -4.88 -7.38
C SER A 258 -35.49 -5.11 -6.43
N THR A 259 -34.37 -4.39 -6.60
CA THR A 259 -33.20 -4.53 -5.72
C THR A 259 -33.48 -3.99 -4.31
N ARG A 260 -34.24 -2.90 -4.19
CA ARG A 260 -34.71 -2.39 -2.88
C ARG A 260 -35.64 -3.37 -2.16
N LYS A 261 -36.56 -4.02 -2.89
CA LYS A 261 -37.43 -5.07 -2.33
C LYS A 261 -36.63 -6.29 -1.87
N LEU A 262 -35.67 -6.75 -2.68
CA LEU A 262 -34.81 -7.89 -2.35
C LEU A 262 -33.96 -7.64 -1.10
N VAL A 263 -33.39 -6.44 -0.95
CA VAL A 263 -32.60 -6.06 0.24
C VAL A 263 -33.50 -5.88 1.47
N SER A 264 -34.71 -5.34 1.30
CA SER A 264 -35.73 -5.25 2.36
C SER A 264 -36.15 -6.63 2.87
N ASP A 265 -36.49 -7.55 1.96
CA ASP A 265 -36.94 -8.89 2.30
C ASP A 265 -35.83 -9.71 2.95
N PHE A 266 -34.57 -9.53 2.50
CA PHE A 266 -33.41 -10.15 3.14
C PHE A 266 -33.17 -9.63 4.56
N LYS A 267 -33.33 -8.33 4.81
CA LYS A 267 -33.15 -7.72 6.13
C LYS A 267 -34.27 -8.11 7.10
N SER A 268 -35.50 -8.22 6.59
CA SER A 268 -36.66 -8.77 7.31
C SER A 268 -36.47 -10.23 7.71
N GLY A 269 -36.01 -11.07 6.78
CA GLY A 269 -35.70 -12.48 7.02
C GLY A 269 -34.58 -12.66 8.05
N PHE A 270 -33.52 -11.85 7.97
CA PHE A 270 -32.41 -11.89 8.92
C PHE A 270 -32.82 -11.45 10.33
N SER A 271 -33.67 -10.41 10.46
CA SER A 271 -34.20 -9.99 11.77
C SER A 271 -35.08 -11.05 12.42
N SER A 272 -35.86 -11.79 11.61
CA SER A 272 -36.73 -12.88 12.09
C SER A 272 -35.91 -14.11 12.50
N PHE A 273 -34.83 -14.40 11.76
CA PHE A 273 -33.85 -15.44 12.10
C PHE A 273 -33.11 -15.13 13.41
N VAL A 274 -32.69 -13.88 13.62
CA VAL A 274 -32.01 -13.45 14.86
C VAL A 274 -32.94 -13.51 16.08
N MET A 275 -34.25 -13.24 15.92
CA MET A 275 -35.23 -13.41 17.01
C MET A 275 -35.42 -14.87 17.43
N LEU A 276 -35.27 -15.83 16.51
CA LEU A 276 -35.37 -17.27 16.80
C LEU A 276 -34.21 -17.81 17.65
N PHE A 277 -33.06 -17.13 17.69
CA PHE A 277 -31.88 -17.55 18.47
C PHE A 277 -31.68 -16.78 19.78
N SER A 278 -32.54 -15.81 20.10
CA SER A 278 -32.53 -15.10 21.38
C SER A 278 -33.50 -15.76 22.38
N SER A 279 -33.17 -16.96 22.86
CA SER A 279 -33.88 -17.55 24.01
C SER A 279 -33.53 -16.79 25.30
N LYS A 280 -34.56 -16.25 25.96
CA LYS A 280 -34.46 -15.65 27.29
C LYS A 280 -34.02 -16.70 28.31
N ALA A 281 -32.84 -16.51 28.90
CA ALA A 281 -32.52 -17.11 30.19
C ALA A 281 -33.41 -16.46 31.26
N LYS A 282 -34.15 -17.30 31.99
CA LYS A 282 -34.77 -16.98 33.27
C LYS A 282 -34.34 -18.03 34.26
#